data_AF-A0A183ESR0-F1
#
_entry.id   AF-A0A183ESR0-F1
#
_cell.length_a   1.000
_cell.length_b   1.000
_cell.length_c   1.000
_cell.angle_alpha   90.00
_cell.angle_beta   90.00
_cell.angle_gamma   90.00
#
_symmetry.space_group_name_H-M   'P 1'
#
loop_
_entity.id
_entity.type
_entity.pdbx_description
1 polymer ?
#
loop_
_entity_poly.entity_id
_entity_poly.type
_entity_poly.pdbx_seq_one_letter_code
_entity_poly.pdbx_strand_id
1 'polypeptide(L)'
;MARLQKLKKESQVVQRALPKPTKINEQGFKSAASKTDFSRADDLIKAEMLNILRHDVDGQHLEDLSLDELQAAKKIIESELRPEEQLTLNANFWGIIEQCSSELILAQNKFTRLGVLPKKDQIDALSAKFQLYRDWMNTRAKKTAKMEKKLKVKLAGYQLKVALFQSIGQHIAKLIEETRAELEACKREKATFELLEKNEEKAVRKRLNKLIEEVSLQEKRESELQKRYDALMQEKWNIGQALVRMDATIIAQPVVYQ
;
A
#
# COMPACT_ATOMS: atom_id res chain seq x y z
N MET A 1 37.16 28.22 9.69
CA MET A 1 36.65 29.60 9.89
C MET A 1 37.08 30.55 8.78
N ALA A 2 38.38 30.70 8.48
CA ALA A 2 38.87 31.64 7.45
C ALA A 2 38.25 31.44 6.05
N ARG A 3 38.06 30.20 5.58
CA ARG A 3 37.42 29.91 4.28
C ARG A 3 35.96 30.37 4.20
N LEU A 4 35.21 30.25 5.30
CA LEU A 4 33.81 30.69 5.36
C LEU A 4 33.72 32.21 5.39
N GLN A 5 34.64 32.88 6.07
CA GLN A 5 34.73 34.33 6.07
C GLN A 5 35.12 34.87 4.69
N LYS A 6 36.08 34.23 4.01
CA LYS A 6 36.40 34.53 2.61
C LYS A 6 35.19 34.34 1.71
N LEU A 7 34.51 33.19 1.79
CA LEU A 7 33.32 32.91 0.99
C LEU A 7 32.20 33.94 1.20
N LYS A 8 32.01 34.45 2.43
CA LYS A 8 31.01 35.50 2.71
C LYS A 8 31.31 36.85 2.04
N LYS A 9 32.58 37.10 1.68
CA LYS A 9 33.00 38.29 0.93
C LYS A 9 32.91 38.12 -0.59
N GLU A 10 32.84 36.88 -1.07
CA GLU A 10 32.67 36.56 -2.49
C GLU A 10 31.28 36.95 -3.01
N SER A 11 31.11 36.99 -4.32
CA SER A 11 29.82 37.27 -4.96
C SER A 11 28.73 36.26 -4.56
N GLN A 12 27.45 36.67 -4.60
CA GLN A 12 26.33 35.76 -4.31
C GLN A 12 26.27 34.56 -5.27
N VAL A 13 26.77 34.73 -6.50
CA VAL A 13 26.86 33.66 -7.52
C VAL A 13 27.82 32.58 -7.03
N VAL A 14 28.99 32.97 -6.52
CA VAL A 14 29.99 32.05 -5.95
C VAL A 14 29.47 31.42 -4.64
N GLN A 15 28.85 32.22 -3.76
CA GLN A 15 28.27 31.72 -2.51
C GLN A 15 27.19 30.65 -2.72
N ARG A 16 26.34 30.84 -3.73
CA ARG A 16 25.23 29.92 -4.08
C ARG A 16 25.62 28.84 -5.07
N ALA A 17 26.89 28.77 -5.47
CA ALA A 17 27.40 27.83 -6.48
C ALA A 17 26.60 27.88 -7.81
N LEU A 18 26.16 29.07 -8.21
CA LEU A 18 25.45 29.27 -9.46
C LEU A 18 26.44 29.25 -10.65
N PRO A 19 25.98 28.87 -11.86
CA PRO A 19 26.84 28.85 -13.04
C PRO A 19 27.38 30.25 -13.38
N LYS A 20 28.71 30.36 -13.52
CA LYS A 20 29.38 31.58 -13.98
C LYS A 20 29.42 31.62 -15.51
N PRO A 21 29.33 32.80 -16.12
CA PRO A 21 29.49 32.92 -17.57
C PRO A 21 30.91 32.55 -18.00
N THR A 22 31.06 31.96 -19.18
CA THR A 22 32.36 31.56 -19.74
C THR A 22 33.12 32.74 -20.34
N LYS A 23 32.41 33.78 -20.78
CA LYS A 23 32.98 35.00 -21.35
C LYS A 23 32.18 36.21 -20.88
N ILE A 24 32.87 37.30 -20.57
CA ILE A 24 32.27 38.56 -20.16
C ILE A 24 31.76 39.30 -21.41
N ASN A 25 30.51 39.73 -21.39
CA ASN A 25 29.95 40.59 -22.44
C ASN A 25 30.02 42.06 -22.01
N GLU A 26 31.13 42.72 -22.32
CA GLU A 26 31.35 44.13 -21.96
C GLU A 26 30.37 45.11 -22.62
N GLN A 27 29.70 44.70 -23.71
CA GLN A 27 28.74 45.55 -24.40
C GLN A 27 27.48 45.81 -23.56
N GLY A 28 27.16 44.92 -22.61
CA GLY A 28 26.01 45.06 -21.71
C GLY A 28 26.20 46.09 -20.59
N PHE A 29 27.43 46.57 -20.38
CA PHE A 29 27.80 47.49 -19.29
C PHE A 29 28.23 48.87 -19.78
N LYS A 30 27.88 49.23 -21.03
CA LYS A 30 28.20 50.56 -21.58
C LYS A 30 27.41 51.66 -20.87
N SER A 31 28.07 52.80 -20.66
CA SER A 31 27.45 53.99 -20.10
C SER A 31 26.32 54.50 -21.01
N ALA A 32 25.21 54.89 -20.41
CA ALA A 32 24.09 55.45 -21.15
C ALA A 32 24.41 56.86 -21.69
N ALA A 33 23.86 57.20 -22.86
CA ALA A 33 24.09 58.52 -23.49
C ALA A 33 23.36 59.67 -22.78
N SER A 34 22.37 59.34 -21.93
CA SER A 34 21.61 60.30 -21.13
C SER A 34 22.40 60.72 -19.89
N LYS A 35 22.34 62.01 -19.52
CA LYS A 35 23.08 62.56 -18.37
C LYS A 35 22.19 62.88 -17.16
N THR A 36 21.04 62.22 -17.03
CA THR A 36 20.21 62.32 -15.83
C THR A 36 20.92 61.71 -14.63
N ASP A 37 20.61 62.16 -13.42
CA ASP A 37 21.25 61.64 -12.19
C ASP A 37 20.99 60.14 -12.02
N PHE A 38 19.80 59.66 -12.39
CA PHE A 38 19.50 58.23 -12.46
C PHE A 38 20.40 57.47 -13.43
N SER A 39 20.67 58.03 -14.61
CA SER A 39 21.55 57.40 -15.60
C SER A 39 22.99 57.34 -15.11
N ARG A 40 23.45 58.36 -14.39
CA ARG A 40 24.79 58.36 -13.77
C ARG A 40 24.90 57.33 -12.65
N ALA A 41 23.87 57.23 -11.80
CA ALA A 41 23.82 56.22 -10.74
C ALA A 41 23.82 54.80 -11.32
N ASP A 42 23.03 54.56 -12.38
CA ASP A 42 22.99 53.28 -13.09
C ASP A 42 24.34 52.94 -13.77
N ASP A 43 25.02 53.93 -14.35
CA ASP A 43 26.34 53.74 -14.95
C ASP A 43 27.41 53.38 -13.89
N LEU A 44 27.36 53.97 -12.69
CA LEU A 44 28.22 53.60 -11.57
C LEU A 44 27.96 52.15 -11.12
N ILE A 45 26.69 51.76 -11.00
CA ILE A 45 26.31 50.38 -10.65
C ILE A 45 26.82 49.40 -11.70
N LYS A 46 26.65 49.71 -13.00
CA LYS A 46 27.14 48.87 -14.10
C LYS A 46 28.66 48.70 -14.09
N ALA A 47 29.40 49.78 -13.77
CA ALA A 47 30.85 49.71 -13.65
C ALA A 47 31.28 48.75 -12.54
N GLU A 48 30.65 48.83 -11.36
CA GLU A 48 30.93 47.90 -10.25
C GLU A 48 30.51 46.46 -10.56
N MET A 49 29.36 46.27 -11.20
CA MET A 49 28.91 44.95 -11.67
C MET A 49 29.93 44.31 -12.63
N LEU A 50 30.52 45.10 -13.53
CA LEU A 50 31.55 44.62 -14.44
C LEU A 50 32.83 44.20 -13.69
N ASN A 51 33.23 44.94 -12.66
CA ASN A 51 34.38 44.58 -11.82
C ASN A 51 34.14 43.26 -11.07
N ILE A 52 32.94 43.08 -10.48
CA ILE A 52 32.57 41.82 -9.82
C ILE A 52 32.61 40.65 -10.81
N LEU A 53 32.14 40.88 -12.04
CA LEU A 53 32.14 39.84 -13.07
C LEU A 53 33.56 39.47 -13.54
N ARG A 54 34.44 40.47 -13.67
CA ARG A 54 35.87 40.27 -13.98
C ARG A 54 36.61 39.51 -12.89
N HIS A 55 36.25 39.75 -11.63
CA HIS A 55 36.74 38.94 -10.52
C HIS A 55 36.25 37.49 -10.59
N ASP A 56 34.95 37.28 -10.81
CA ASP A 56 34.35 35.95 -10.83
C ASP A 56 34.81 35.08 -12.01
N VAL A 57 35.04 35.68 -13.18
CA VAL A 57 35.40 34.98 -14.42
C VAL A 57 36.91 34.95 -14.66
N ASP A 58 37.58 36.11 -14.56
CA ASP A 58 39.00 36.27 -14.92
C ASP A 58 39.92 36.30 -13.69
N GLY A 59 39.38 36.33 -12.47
CA GLY A 59 40.17 36.37 -11.23
C GLY A 59 40.84 37.72 -10.97
N GLN A 60 40.34 38.81 -11.57
CA GLN A 60 40.85 40.15 -11.32
C GLN A 60 40.60 40.57 -9.87
N HIS A 61 41.50 41.35 -9.29
CA HIS A 61 41.41 41.80 -7.90
C HIS A 61 40.25 42.80 -7.72
N LEU A 62 39.44 42.58 -6.68
CA LEU A 62 38.45 43.54 -6.19
C LEU A 62 38.98 44.26 -4.96
N GLU A 63 38.55 45.49 -4.74
CA GLU A 63 38.85 46.21 -3.51
C GLU A 63 38.35 45.43 -2.28
N ASP A 64 39.23 45.26 -1.31
CA ASP A 64 38.97 44.49 -0.09
C ASP A 64 38.08 45.30 0.86
N LEU A 65 36.77 45.11 0.76
CA LEU A 65 35.81 45.70 1.70
C LEU A 65 35.72 44.91 3.01
N SER A 66 35.48 45.61 4.12
CA SER A 66 35.19 44.97 5.40
C SER A 66 33.82 44.31 5.38
N LEU A 67 33.69 43.17 6.06
CA LEU A 67 32.40 42.48 6.17
C LEU A 67 31.39 43.32 6.97
N ASP A 68 31.88 44.13 7.90
CA ASP A 68 31.06 44.99 8.75
C ASP A 68 30.52 46.19 7.97
N GLU A 69 31.33 46.75 7.06
CA GLU A 69 30.91 47.82 6.15
C GLU A 69 29.85 47.32 5.16
N LEU A 70 30.03 46.11 4.61
CA LEU A 70 29.03 45.48 3.72
C LEU A 70 27.69 45.27 4.44
N GLN A 71 27.72 44.87 5.72
CA GLN A 71 26.49 44.68 6.50
C GLN A 71 25.84 46.01 6.86
N ALA A 72 26.62 47.04 7.19
CA ALA A 72 26.11 48.38 7.45
C ALA A 72 25.46 48.97 6.19
N ALA A 73 26.12 48.88 5.04
CA ALA A 73 25.59 49.33 3.75
C ALA A 73 24.30 48.60 3.37
N LYS A 74 24.25 47.27 3.57
CA LYS A 74 23.03 46.48 3.32
C LYS A 74 21.84 46.94 4.17
N LYS A 75 22.07 47.27 5.45
CA LYS A 75 21.02 47.79 6.33
C LYS A 75 20.53 49.17 5.91
N ILE A 76 21.43 50.05 5.44
CA ILE A 76 21.05 51.36 4.92
C ILE A 76 20.15 51.20 3.70
N ILE A 77 20.56 50.36 2.74
CA ILE A 77 19.77 50.05 1.54
C ILE A 77 18.39 49.47 1.92
N GLU A 78 18.35 48.53 2.87
CA GLU A 78 17.09 47.95 3.36
C GLU A 78 16.19 48.98 4.07
N SER A 79 16.77 50.00 4.71
CA SER A 79 16.01 51.07 5.39
C SER A 79 15.47 52.12 4.43
N GLU A 80 16.12 52.34 3.28
CA GLU A 80 15.71 53.28 2.25
C GLU A 80 14.69 52.66 1.27
N LEU A 81 14.64 51.33 1.19
CA LEU A 81 13.78 50.63 0.25
C LEU A 81 12.31 50.72 0.67
N ARG A 82 11.46 51.25 -0.22
CA ARG A 82 10.01 51.26 0.02
C ARG A 82 9.42 49.85 -0.17
N PRO A 83 8.31 49.49 0.52
CA PRO A 83 7.69 48.18 0.38
C PRO A 83 7.30 47.81 -1.07
N GLU A 84 6.97 48.81 -1.88
CA GLU A 84 6.64 48.69 -3.31
C GLU A 84 7.86 48.44 -4.22
N GLU A 85 9.06 48.77 -3.74
CA GLU A 85 10.35 48.56 -4.44
C GLU A 85 11.02 47.24 -4.03
N GLN A 86 10.47 46.55 -3.02
CA GLN A 86 10.96 45.26 -2.58
C GLN A 86 10.60 44.17 -3.61
N LEU A 87 11.54 43.90 -4.50
CA LEU A 87 11.40 42.88 -5.53
C LEU A 87 11.54 41.48 -4.93
N THR A 88 10.41 40.86 -4.58
CA THR A 88 10.37 39.44 -4.25
C THR A 88 10.19 38.61 -5.51
N LEU A 89 10.93 37.51 -5.63
CA LEU A 89 10.81 36.57 -6.75
C LEU A 89 9.48 35.81 -6.66
N ASN A 90 8.41 36.48 -7.09
CA ASN A 90 7.04 35.99 -7.02
C ASN A 90 6.74 35.02 -8.18
N ALA A 91 5.64 34.27 -8.06
CA ALA A 91 5.20 33.32 -9.10
C ALA A 91 5.10 33.98 -10.51
N ASN A 92 4.70 35.25 -10.57
CA ASN A 92 4.64 36.00 -11.82
C ASN A 92 6.01 36.18 -12.49
N PHE A 93 7.06 36.47 -11.71
CA PHE A 93 8.42 36.58 -12.25
C PHE A 93 8.95 35.23 -12.74
N TRP A 94 8.63 34.14 -12.03
CA TRP A 94 8.94 32.79 -12.51
C TRP A 94 8.24 32.48 -13.83
N GLY A 95 6.97 32.87 -13.99
CA GLY A 95 6.25 32.72 -15.25
C GLY A 95 6.89 33.50 -16.40
N ILE A 96 7.36 34.73 -16.16
CA ILE A 96 8.08 35.53 -17.17
C ILE A 96 9.42 34.88 -17.53
N ILE A 97 10.16 34.36 -16.54
CA ILE A 97 11.43 33.64 -16.76
C ILE A 97 11.19 32.41 -17.61
N GLU A 98 10.16 31.63 -17.30
CA GLU A 98 9.78 30.44 -18.07
C GLU A 98 9.43 30.79 -19.51
N GLN A 99 8.59 31.81 -19.71
CA GLN A 99 8.24 32.30 -21.03
C GLN A 99 9.48 32.74 -21.83
N CYS A 100 10.33 33.57 -21.22
CA CYS A 100 11.57 34.02 -21.84
C CYS A 100 12.49 32.84 -22.19
N SER A 101 12.63 31.85 -21.31
CA SER A 101 13.46 30.66 -21.56
C SER A 101 12.91 29.74 -22.65
N SER A 102 11.60 29.73 -22.84
CA SER A 102 10.92 28.93 -23.85
C SER A 102 11.08 29.53 -25.25
N GLU A 103 10.96 30.86 -25.34
CA GLU A 103 11.02 31.62 -26.59
C GLU A 103 12.45 31.93 -27.05
N LEU A 104 13.42 31.93 -26.13
CA LEU A 104 14.82 32.21 -26.44
C LEU A 104 15.45 31.03 -27.18
N ILE A 105 15.92 31.29 -28.40
CA ILE A 105 16.65 30.33 -29.23
C ILE A 105 17.98 30.93 -29.68
N LEU A 106 18.98 30.07 -29.87
CA LEU A 106 20.25 30.45 -30.46
C LEU A 106 20.18 30.22 -31.97
N ALA A 107 20.18 31.31 -32.75
CA ALA A 107 20.21 31.25 -34.21
C ALA A 107 21.38 32.12 -34.70
N GLN A 108 22.20 31.58 -35.61
CA GLN A 108 23.39 32.27 -36.15
C GLN A 108 24.30 32.85 -35.04
N ASN A 109 24.50 32.10 -33.95
CA ASN A 109 25.31 32.50 -32.79
C ASN A 109 24.82 33.75 -32.04
N LYS A 110 23.55 34.14 -32.23
CA LYS A 110 22.88 35.21 -31.49
C LYS A 110 21.61 34.66 -30.84
N PHE A 111 21.30 35.16 -29.65
CA PHE A 111 20.04 34.82 -29.00
C PHE A 111 18.92 35.70 -29.53
N THR A 112 17.85 35.07 -29.99
CA THR A 112 16.68 35.73 -30.57
C THR A 112 15.42 35.04 -30.08
N ARG A 113 14.27 35.72 -30.22
CA ARG A 113 12.97 35.12 -29.92
C ARG A 113 12.51 34.29 -31.12
N LEU A 114 11.98 33.10 -30.86
CA LEU A 114 11.49 32.19 -31.89
C LEU A 114 10.50 32.86 -32.85
N GLY A 115 9.58 33.68 -32.33
CA GLY A 115 8.58 34.37 -33.15
C GLY A 115 9.12 35.43 -34.13
N VAL A 116 10.36 35.89 -33.96
CA VAL A 116 10.98 36.91 -34.82
C VAL A 116 11.63 36.28 -36.06
N LEU A 117 11.92 34.97 -36.02
CA LEU A 117 12.59 34.28 -37.11
C LEU A 117 11.60 33.89 -38.23
N PRO A 118 12.04 33.81 -39.49
CA PRO A 118 11.23 33.22 -40.55
C PRO A 118 10.99 31.73 -40.28
N LYS A 119 9.88 31.17 -40.79
CA LYS A 119 9.47 29.78 -40.53
C LYS A 119 10.58 28.74 -40.80
N LYS A 120 11.42 28.95 -41.81
CA LYS A 120 12.55 28.08 -42.13
C LYS A 120 13.58 28.05 -41.00
N ASP A 121 14.05 29.22 -40.57
CA ASP A 121 15.06 29.33 -39.52
C ASP A 121 14.50 28.94 -38.13
N GLN A 122 13.18 29.10 -37.92
CA GLN A 122 12.50 28.55 -36.74
C GLN A 122 12.62 27.02 -36.69
N ILE A 123 12.38 26.33 -37.81
CA ILE A 123 12.50 24.88 -37.90
C ILE A 123 13.95 24.44 -37.64
N ASP A 124 14.93 25.13 -38.22
CA ASP A 124 16.34 24.80 -38.04
C ASP A 124 16.79 25.01 -36.57
N ALA A 125 16.40 26.13 -35.95
CA ALA A 125 16.71 26.40 -34.55
C ALA A 125 16.04 25.42 -33.58
N LEU A 126 14.78 25.06 -33.82
CA LEU A 126 14.06 24.05 -33.04
C LEU A 126 14.66 22.65 -33.23
N SER A 127 15.10 22.32 -34.43
CA SER A 127 15.76 21.04 -34.73
C SER A 127 17.11 20.93 -34.00
N ALA A 128 17.89 22.02 -33.96
CA ALA A 128 19.13 22.08 -33.18
C ALA A 128 18.87 21.94 -31.67
N LYS A 129 17.84 22.63 -31.13
CA LYS A 129 17.41 22.51 -29.73
C LYS A 129 16.97 21.08 -29.39
N PHE A 130 16.19 20.45 -30.27
CA PHE A 130 15.78 19.06 -30.12
C PHE A 130 16.99 18.11 -30.10
N GLN A 131 17.94 18.31 -31.02
CA GLN A 131 19.14 17.49 -31.09
C GLN A 131 19.97 17.59 -29.80
N LEU A 132 20.15 18.79 -29.26
CA LEU A 132 20.80 19.01 -27.97
C LEU A 132 20.11 18.24 -26.84
N TYR A 133 18.78 18.33 -26.73
CA TYR A 133 18.04 17.60 -25.70
C TYR A 133 18.12 16.09 -25.89
N ARG A 134 18.07 15.61 -27.14
CA ARG A 134 18.22 14.19 -27.45
C ARG A 134 19.58 13.66 -26.99
N ASP A 135 20.66 14.39 -27.25
CA ASP A 135 22.01 13.99 -26.87
C ASP A 135 22.23 14.08 -25.34
N TRP A 136 21.66 15.10 -24.71
CA TRP A 136 21.62 15.22 -23.25
C TRP A 136 20.85 14.07 -22.61
N MET A 137 19.67 13.74 -23.13
CA MET A 137 18.83 12.63 -22.65
C MET A 137 19.54 11.30 -22.84
N ASN A 138 20.15 11.05 -24.00
CA ASN A 138 20.94 9.83 -24.26
C ASN A 138 22.10 9.68 -23.27
N THR A 139 22.81 10.76 -22.99
CA THR A 139 23.92 10.74 -22.02
C THR A 139 23.42 10.48 -20.61
N ARG A 140 22.30 11.11 -20.23
CA ARG A 140 21.70 10.92 -18.90
C ARG A 140 21.11 9.53 -18.73
N ALA A 141 20.40 9.01 -19.73
CA ALA A 141 19.88 7.65 -19.75
C ALA A 141 20.99 6.60 -19.57
N LYS A 142 22.12 6.75 -20.28
CA LYS A 142 23.28 5.87 -20.11
C LYS A 142 23.86 5.92 -18.69
N LYS A 143 23.91 7.11 -18.06
CA LYS A 143 24.38 7.27 -16.67
C LYS A 143 23.38 6.65 -15.68
N THR A 144 22.09 6.92 -15.83
CA THR A 144 21.02 6.36 -15.00
C THR A 144 21.00 4.85 -15.10
N ALA A 145 21.06 4.27 -16.30
CA ALA A 145 21.09 2.82 -16.49
C ALA A 145 22.30 2.16 -15.79
N LYS A 146 23.47 2.81 -15.77
CA LYS A 146 24.64 2.32 -15.00
C LYS A 146 24.38 2.39 -13.50
N MET A 147 23.76 3.46 -13.01
CA MET A 147 23.40 3.60 -11.60
C MET A 147 22.34 2.57 -11.18
N GLU A 148 21.30 2.37 -11.98
CA GLU A 148 20.27 1.37 -11.77
C GLU A 148 20.84 -0.04 -11.73
N LYS A 149 21.77 -0.38 -12.63
CA LYS A 149 22.46 -1.69 -12.58
C LYS A 149 23.21 -1.88 -11.25
N LYS A 150 23.95 -0.86 -10.79
CA LYS A 150 24.66 -0.91 -9.49
C LYS A 150 23.68 -1.03 -8.33
N LEU A 151 22.59 -0.26 -8.37
CA LEU A 151 21.56 -0.27 -7.34
C LEU A 151 20.86 -1.63 -7.31
N LYS A 152 20.53 -2.20 -8.47
CA LYS A 152 19.95 -3.53 -8.60
C LYS A 152 20.86 -4.60 -8.00
N VAL A 153 22.17 -4.58 -8.25
CA VAL A 153 23.09 -5.54 -7.61
C VAL A 153 23.07 -5.40 -6.09
N LYS A 154 23.10 -4.17 -5.55
CA LYS A 154 23.08 -3.94 -4.10
C LYS A 154 21.73 -4.30 -3.45
N LEU A 155 20.62 -4.05 -4.14
CA LEU A 155 19.28 -4.20 -3.58
C LEU A 155 18.60 -5.53 -3.94
N ALA A 156 19.02 -6.25 -4.98
CA ALA A 156 18.34 -7.46 -5.44
C ALA A 156 18.24 -8.52 -4.35
N GLY A 157 19.30 -8.72 -3.56
CA GLY A 157 19.26 -9.64 -2.41
C GLY A 157 18.24 -9.22 -1.36
N TYR A 158 18.16 -7.92 -1.04
CA TYR A 158 17.17 -7.39 -0.10
C TYR A 158 15.75 -7.48 -0.65
N GLN A 159 15.53 -7.18 -1.94
CA GLN A 159 14.24 -7.30 -2.60
C GLN A 159 13.75 -8.74 -2.61
N LEU A 160 14.62 -9.71 -2.94
CA LEU A 160 14.31 -11.14 -2.86
C LEU A 160 13.97 -11.55 -1.43
N LYS A 161 14.74 -11.09 -0.43
CA LYS A 161 14.48 -11.38 0.98
C LYS A 161 13.12 -10.83 1.44
N VAL A 162 12.79 -9.59 1.06
CA VAL A 162 11.47 -8.99 1.36
C VAL A 162 10.35 -9.78 0.66
N ALA A 163 10.50 -10.11 -0.62
CA ALA A 163 9.51 -10.89 -1.36
C ALA A 163 9.29 -12.28 -0.76
N LEU A 164 10.39 -12.94 -0.33
CA LEU A 164 10.33 -14.23 0.36
C LEU A 164 9.58 -14.10 1.70
N PHE A 165 9.90 -13.12 2.53
CA PHE A 165 9.17 -12.90 3.78
C PHE A 165 7.69 -12.59 3.54
N GLN A 166 7.38 -11.85 2.47
CA GLN A 166 6.00 -11.55 2.11
C GLN A 166 5.25 -12.82 1.70
N SER A 167 5.85 -13.72 0.90
CA SER A 167 5.20 -14.98 0.52
C SER A 167 5.04 -15.92 1.72
N ILE A 168 6.04 -15.99 2.61
CA ILE A 168 5.97 -16.76 3.85
C ILE A 168 4.86 -16.22 4.74
N GLY A 169 4.77 -14.89 4.91
CA GLY A 169 3.72 -14.24 5.69
C GLY A 169 2.33 -14.53 5.13
N GLN A 170 2.16 -14.46 3.81
CA GLN A 170 0.91 -14.83 3.14
C GLN A 170 0.54 -16.30 3.34
N HIS A 171 1.51 -17.21 3.29
CA HIS A 171 1.29 -18.64 3.51
C HIS A 171 0.88 -18.93 4.95
N ILE A 172 1.57 -18.36 5.94
CA ILE A 172 1.24 -18.52 7.36
C ILE A 172 -0.15 -17.95 7.64
N ALA A 173 -0.49 -16.78 7.10
CA ALA A 173 -1.81 -16.20 7.27
C ALA A 173 -2.92 -17.11 6.75
N LYS A 174 -2.73 -17.74 5.58
CA LYS A 174 -3.70 -18.71 5.04
C LYS A 174 -3.86 -19.93 5.96
N LEU A 175 -2.76 -20.52 6.42
CA LEU A 175 -2.81 -21.67 7.33
C LEU A 175 -3.54 -21.35 8.64
N ILE A 176 -3.32 -20.14 9.18
CA ILE A 176 -4.03 -19.67 10.38
C ILE A 176 -5.53 -19.60 10.12
N GLU A 177 -5.95 -19.04 8.99
CA GLU A 177 -7.38 -18.93 8.64
C GLU A 177 -8.02 -20.30 8.39
N GLU A 178 -7.32 -21.21 7.72
CA GLU A 178 -7.78 -22.60 7.52
C GLU A 178 -7.99 -23.32 8.87
N THR A 179 -6.99 -23.24 9.76
CA THR A 179 -7.07 -23.87 11.09
C THR A 179 -8.19 -23.26 11.93
N ARG A 180 -8.41 -21.95 11.83
CA ARG A 180 -9.53 -21.27 12.52
C ARG A 180 -10.87 -21.75 11.99
N ALA A 181 -11.02 -21.89 10.68
CA ALA A 181 -12.25 -22.37 10.07
C ALA A 181 -12.58 -23.81 10.51
N GLU A 182 -11.57 -24.69 10.55
CA GLU A 182 -11.71 -26.06 11.06
C GLU A 182 -12.09 -26.09 12.54
N LEU A 183 -11.44 -25.27 13.37
CA LEU A 183 -11.75 -25.17 14.80
C LEU A 183 -13.19 -24.71 15.03
N GLU A 184 -13.67 -23.73 14.27
CA GLU A 184 -15.07 -23.28 14.33
C GLU A 184 -16.04 -24.36 13.83
N ALA A 185 -15.67 -25.17 12.84
CA ALA A 185 -16.48 -26.32 12.41
C ALA A 185 -16.58 -27.38 13.51
N CYS A 186 -15.46 -27.80 14.11
CA CYS A 186 -15.45 -28.75 15.21
C CYS A 186 -16.24 -28.25 16.43
N LYS A 187 -16.18 -26.94 16.74
CA LYS A 187 -16.99 -26.36 17.81
C LYS A 187 -18.49 -26.47 17.53
N ARG A 188 -18.91 -26.18 16.29
CA ARG A 188 -20.32 -26.35 15.88
C ARG A 188 -20.74 -27.80 15.99
N GLU A 189 -19.95 -28.73 15.46
CA GLU A 189 -20.22 -30.17 15.52
C GLU A 189 -20.32 -30.66 16.97
N LYS A 190 -19.38 -30.26 17.84
CA LYS A 190 -19.43 -30.59 19.27
C LYS A 190 -20.73 -30.11 19.91
N ALA A 191 -21.12 -28.86 19.68
CA ALA A 191 -22.37 -28.32 20.21
C ALA A 191 -23.60 -29.09 19.70
N THR A 192 -23.58 -29.51 18.43
CA THR A 192 -24.66 -30.35 17.88
C THR A 192 -24.71 -31.72 18.52
N PHE A 193 -23.56 -32.38 18.75
CA PHE A 193 -23.51 -33.69 19.39
C PHE A 193 -23.92 -33.64 20.86
N GLU A 194 -23.54 -32.60 21.61
CA GLU A 194 -23.99 -32.40 22.99
C GLU A 194 -25.53 -32.25 23.08
N LEU A 195 -26.13 -31.57 22.10
CA LEU A 195 -27.59 -31.46 22.02
C LEU A 195 -28.24 -32.79 21.61
N LEU A 196 -27.63 -33.50 20.65
CA LEU A 196 -28.11 -34.79 20.18
C LEU A 196 -28.08 -35.82 21.31
N GLU A 197 -27.01 -35.85 22.10
CA GLU A 197 -26.84 -36.71 23.27
C GLU A 197 -27.97 -36.50 24.28
N LYS A 198 -28.25 -35.25 24.66
CA LYS A 198 -29.35 -34.90 25.58
C LYS A 198 -30.71 -35.32 25.05
N ASN A 199 -30.93 -35.21 23.74
CA ASN A 199 -32.17 -35.63 23.10
C ASN A 199 -32.28 -37.16 23.06
N GLU A 200 -31.19 -37.84 22.73
CA GLU A 200 -31.13 -39.29 22.65
C GLU A 200 -31.33 -39.92 24.02
N GLU A 201 -30.77 -39.36 25.08
CA GLU A 201 -30.98 -39.80 26.46
C GLU A 201 -32.49 -39.76 26.85
N LYS A 202 -33.23 -38.76 26.37
CA LYS A 202 -34.68 -38.68 26.55
C LYS A 202 -35.43 -39.68 25.68
N ALA A 203 -35.01 -39.85 24.43
CA ALA A 203 -35.62 -40.79 23.48
C ALA A 203 -35.42 -42.25 23.92
N VAL A 204 -34.26 -42.61 24.45
CA VAL A 204 -33.97 -43.93 25.04
C VAL A 204 -34.90 -44.20 26.21
N ARG A 205 -35.03 -43.27 27.17
CA ARG A 205 -35.95 -43.42 28.31
C ARG A 205 -37.39 -43.66 27.87
N LYS A 206 -37.89 -42.91 26.90
CA LYS A 206 -39.25 -43.11 26.34
C LYS A 206 -39.42 -44.49 25.70
N ARG A 207 -38.45 -44.92 24.89
CA ARG A 207 -38.47 -46.24 24.24
C ARG A 207 -38.45 -47.37 25.27
N LEU A 208 -37.61 -47.26 26.29
CA LEU A 208 -37.49 -48.25 27.35
C LEU A 208 -38.79 -48.37 28.15
N ASN A 209 -39.38 -47.25 28.56
CA ASN A 209 -40.67 -47.24 29.27
C ASN A 209 -41.79 -47.89 28.44
N LYS A 210 -41.87 -47.56 27.14
CA LYS A 210 -42.83 -48.18 26.23
C LYS A 210 -42.65 -49.69 26.13
N LEU A 211 -41.40 -50.15 26.02
CA LEU A 211 -41.10 -51.58 25.94
C LEU A 211 -41.46 -52.30 27.24
N ILE A 212 -41.20 -51.68 28.41
CA ILE A 212 -41.58 -52.22 29.72
C ILE A 212 -43.11 -52.39 29.81
N GLU A 213 -43.87 -51.39 29.37
CA GLU A 213 -45.33 -51.45 29.34
C GLU A 213 -45.84 -52.56 28.40
N GLU A 214 -45.29 -52.65 27.19
CA GLU A 214 -45.63 -53.69 26.21
C GLU A 214 -45.31 -55.11 26.74
N VAL A 215 -44.15 -55.29 27.38
CA VAL A 215 -43.76 -56.58 28.01
C VAL A 215 -44.70 -56.94 29.15
N SER A 216 -45.01 -55.99 30.03
CA SER A 216 -45.92 -56.25 31.16
C SER A 216 -47.34 -56.65 30.70
N LEU A 217 -47.84 -56.04 29.62
CA LEU A 217 -49.12 -56.44 29.01
C LEU A 217 -49.03 -57.85 28.43
N GLN A 218 -47.91 -58.19 27.78
CA GLN A 218 -47.70 -59.51 27.20
C GLN A 218 -47.60 -60.60 28.28
N GLU A 219 -46.91 -60.34 29.39
CA GLU A 219 -46.83 -61.25 30.55
C GLU A 219 -48.21 -61.51 31.17
N LYS A 220 -49.04 -60.46 31.33
CA LYS A 220 -50.42 -60.62 31.80
C LYS A 220 -51.24 -61.50 30.86
N ARG A 221 -51.14 -61.24 29.55
CA ARG A 221 -51.84 -62.01 28.52
C ARG A 221 -51.39 -63.48 28.49
N GLU A 222 -50.10 -63.73 28.63
CA GLU A 222 -49.55 -65.08 28.74
C GLU A 222 -50.10 -65.82 29.97
N SER A 223 -50.09 -65.17 31.13
CA SER A 223 -50.64 -65.73 32.38
C SER A 223 -52.13 -66.06 32.27
N GLU A 224 -52.92 -65.20 31.63
CA GLU A 224 -54.34 -65.46 31.38
C GLU A 224 -54.56 -66.66 30.43
N LEU A 225 -53.75 -66.78 29.38
CA LEU A 225 -53.83 -67.89 28.44
C LEU A 225 -53.41 -69.22 29.08
N GLN A 226 -52.38 -69.22 29.92
CA GLN A 226 -51.95 -70.40 30.69
C GLN A 226 -53.07 -70.88 31.62
N LYS A 227 -53.71 -69.97 32.37
CA LYS A 227 -54.86 -70.33 33.24
C LYS A 227 -56.02 -70.93 32.44
N ARG A 228 -56.32 -70.38 31.25
CA ARG A 228 -57.36 -70.93 30.37
C ARG A 228 -56.99 -72.32 29.85
N TYR A 229 -55.72 -72.51 29.49
CA TYR A 229 -55.22 -73.82 29.06
C TYR A 229 -55.34 -74.86 30.18
N ASP A 230 -54.96 -74.51 31.41
CA ASP A 230 -55.09 -75.39 32.58
C ASP A 230 -56.55 -75.78 32.82
N ALA A 231 -57.48 -74.84 32.73
CA ALA A 231 -58.92 -75.12 32.87
C ALA A 231 -59.44 -76.06 31.78
N LEU A 232 -59.08 -75.82 30.51
CA LEU A 232 -59.45 -76.69 29.39
C LEU A 232 -58.85 -78.10 29.52
N MET A 233 -57.63 -78.21 30.06
CA MET A 233 -57.01 -79.51 30.33
C MET A 233 -57.72 -80.26 31.45
N GLN A 234 -58.18 -79.56 32.50
CA GLN A 234 -59.02 -80.17 33.53
C GLN A 234 -60.36 -80.66 32.97
N GLU A 235 -61.03 -79.87 32.13
CA GLU A 235 -62.26 -80.29 31.46
C GLU A 235 -62.04 -81.51 30.56
N LYS A 236 -60.98 -81.49 29.74
CA LYS A 236 -60.61 -82.64 28.90
C LYS A 236 -60.35 -83.88 29.73
N TRP A 237 -59.65 -83.76 30.86
CA TRP A 237 -59.40 -84.88 31.77
C TRP A 237 -60.69 -85.40 32.40
N ASN A 238 -61.58 -84.50 32.85
CA ASN A 238 -62.89 -84.86 33.39
C ASN A 238 -63.76 -85.62 32.37
N ILE A 239 -63.79 -85.13 31.11
CA ILE A 239 -64.50 -85.80 30.01
C ILE A 239 -63.86 -87.17 29.72
N GLY A 240 -62.53 -87.26 29.69
CA GLY A 240 -61.82 -88.52 29.52
C GLY A 240 -62.15 -89.53 30.61
N GLN A 241 -62.18 -89.11 31.89
CA GLN A 241 -62.61 -89.94 33.01
C GLN A 241 -64.08 -90.36 32.90
N ALA A 242 -64.96 -89.46 32.46
CA ALA A 242 -66.37 -89.79 32.23
C ALA A 242 -66.53 -90.83 31.12
N LEU A 243 -65.78 -90.72 30.01
CA LEU A 243 -65.78 -91.72 28.94
C LEU A 243 -65.26 -93.08 29.42
N VAL A 244 -64.15 -93.11 30.16
CA VAL A 244 -63.62 -94.36 30.75
C VAL A 244 -64.65 -94.99 31.70
N ARG A 245 -65.37 -94.19 32.49
CA ARG A 245 -66.49 -94.68 33.32
C ARG A 245 -67.63 -95.23 32.49
N MET A 246 -68.05 -94.54 31.43
CA MET A 246 -69.11 -95.02 30.53
C MET A 246 -68.72 -96.34 29.85
N ASP A 247 -67.49 -96.44 29.33
CA ASP A 247 -66.95 -97.66 28.72
C ASP A 247 -66.88 -98.82 29.75
N ALA A 248 -66.44 -98.54 30.98
CA ALA A 248 -66.45 -99.53 32.07
C ALA A 248 -67.87 -99.99 32.44
N THR A 249 -68.87 -99.12 32.27
CA THR A 249 -70.29 -99.44 32.52
C THR A 249 -70.90 -100.27 31.38
N ILE A 250 -70.41 -100.11 30.14
CA ILE A 250 -70.83 -100.89 28.96
C ILE A 250 -70.21 -102.30 28.97
N ILE A 251 -68.98 -102.45 29.47
CA ILE A 251 -68.26 -103.74 29.53
C ILE A 251 -68.71 -104.61 30.71
N ALA A 252 -69.25 -104.02 31.78
CA ALA A 252 -69.77 -104.75 32.92
C ALA A 252 -71.08 -105.47 32.58
N GLN A 253 -70.99 -106.69 32.03
CA GLN A 253 -72.13 -107.63 32.03
C GLN A 253 -72.59 -107.90 33.47
N PRO A 254 -73.91 -107.93 33.75
CA PRO A 254 -74.41 -108.24 35.08
C PRO A 254 -73.98 -109.66 35.47
N VAL A 255 -73.32 -109.77 36.62
CA VAL A 255 -72.91 -111.04 37.21
C VAL A 255 -74.17 -111.86 37.50
N VAL A 256 -74.33 -112.96 36.77
CA VAL A 256 -75.41 -113.93 37.01
C VAL A 256 -75.02 -114.76 38.23
N TYR A 257 -75.79 -114.62 39.30
CA TYR A 257 -75.70 -115.51 40.46
C TYR A 257 -76.49 -116.80 40.14
N GLN A 258 -75.82 -117.95 40.23
CA GLN A 258 -76.46 -119.27 40.33
C GLN A 258 -76.82 -119.56 41.79
#